data_AF-A0A5N6G9J2-F1
#
_entry.id   AF-A0A5N6G9J2-F1
#
_cell.length_a   1.000
_cell.length_b   1.000
_cell.length_c   1.000
_cell.angle_alpha   90.00
_cell.angle_beta   90.00
_cell.angle_gamma   90.00
#
_symmetry.space_group_name_H-M   'P 1'
#
loop_
_entity.id
_entity.type
_entity.pdbx_description
1 polymer ?
#
loop_
_entity_poly.entity_id
_entity_poly.type
_entity_poly.pdbx_seq_one_letter_code
_entity_poly.pdbx_strand_id
1 'polypeptide(L)' 'MVQFSEETKERISKVIDISRVAIHYGYLPLIVYLGYTYSEPKPSLFKYFQLLSTLKTRADVMDRLFSPLA' A
#
# COMPACT_ATOMS: atom_id res chain seq x y z
N MET A 1 5.09 17.03 -42.74
CA MET A 1 5.46 17.50 -41.38
C MET A 1 4.62 16.72 -40.36
N VAL A 2 5.10 15.56 -39.88
CA VAL A 2 4.43 14.72 -38.86
C VAL A 2 5.48 14.18 -37.86
N GLN A 3 6.52 14.96 -37.58
CA GLN A 3 7.63 14.53 -36.72
C GLN A 3 7.23 14.53 -35.23
N PHE A 4 6.26 15.38 -34.86
CA PHE A 4 5.76 15.47 -33.50
C PHE A 4 4.99 14.22 -33.05
N SER A 5 4.35 13.46 -33.95
CA SER A 5 3.52 12.31 -33.57
C SER A 5 4.34 11.17 -32.95
N GLU A 6 5.47 10.82 -33.57
CA GLU A 6 6.33 9.73 -33.12
C GLU A 6 7.11 10.13 -31.85
N GLU A 7 7.70 11.33 -31.82
CA GLU A 7 8.42 11.82 -30.63
C GLU A 7 7.48 12.00 -29.43
N THR A 8 6.27 12.50 -29.65
CA THR A 8 5.26 12.66 -28.57
C THR A 8 4.77 11.31 -28.08
N LYS A 9 4.53 10.34 -28.97
CA LYS A 9 4.19 8.96 -28.56
C LYS A 9 5.27 8.34 -27.69
N GLU A 10 6.53 8.48 -28.08
CA GLU A 10 7.66 7.91 -27.33
C GLU A 10 7.78 8.56 -25.94
N ARG A 11 7.61 9.88 -25.85
CA ARG A 11 7.60 10.61 -24.57
C ARG A 11 6.42 10.21 -23.68
N ILE A 12 5.22 10.11 -24.23
CA ILE A 12 4.03 9.67 -23.49
C ILE A 12 4.23 8.26 -22.95
N SER A 13 4.78 7.34 -23.76
CA SER A 13 5.03 5.96 -23.31
C SER A 13 6.03 5.94 -22.15
N LYS A 14 7.13 6.70 -22.25
CA LYS A 14 8.12 6.82 -21.15
C LYS A 14 7.49 7.39 -19.87
N VAL A 15 6.61 8.38 -19.99
CA VAL A 15 5.91 8.97 -18.84
C VAL A 15 4.92 7.97 -18.22
N ILE A 16 4.24 7.16 -19.04
CA ILE A 16 3.33 6.11 -18.55
C ILE A 16 4.09 5.02 -17.79
N ASP A 17 5.25 4.61 -18.27
CA ASP A 17 6.08 3.61 -17.59
C ASP A 17 6.57 4.11 -16.23
N ILE A 18 7.04 5.36 -16.16
CA ILE A 18 7.47 5.99 -14.91
C ILE A 18 6.28 6.19 -13.96
N SER A 19 5.14 6.64 -14.48
CA SER A 19 3.95 6.88 -13.65
C SER A 19 3.37 5.59 -13.07
N ARG A 20 3.45 4.46 -13.80
CA ARG A 20 3.07 3.15 -13.25
C ARG A 20 3.92 2.79 -12.03
N VAL A 21 5.23 2.98 -12.11
CA VAL A 21 6.16 2.73 -11.00
C VAL A 21 5.91 3.69 -9.85
N ALA A 22 5.74 4.99 -10.15
CA ALA A 22 5.48 6.02 -9.15
C ALA A 22 4.16 5.77 -8.39
N ILE A 23 3.08 5.41 -9.08
CA ILE A 23 1.81 5.06 -8.45
C ILE A 23 1.97 3.77 -7.65
N HIS A 24 2.63 2.75 -8.21
CA HIS A 24 2.80 1.46 -7.55
C HIS A 24 3.63 1.53 -6.28
N TYR A 25 4.64 2.40 -6.19
CA TYR A 25 5.38 2.57 -4.93
C TYR A 25 4.83 3.71 -4.07
N GLY A 26 4.12 4.67 -4.67
CA GLY A 26 3.59 5.85 -3.99
C GLY A 26 2.21 5.66 -3.36
N TYR A 27 1.39 4.70 -3.82
CA TYR A 27 0.03 4.53 -3.29
C TYR A 27 0.01 4.22 -1.79
N LEU A 28 0.97 3.40 -1.32
CA LEU A 28 1.03 2.96 0.07
C LEU A 28 1.44 4.10 1.01
N PRO A 29 2.53 4.87 0.76
CA PRO A 29 2.83 6.09 1.51
C PRO A 29 1.69 7.10 1.53
N LEU A 30 1.01 7.30 0.40
CA LEU A 30 -0.10 8.27 0.27
C LEU A 30 -1.27 7.92 1.21
N ILE A 31 -1.70 6.65 1.19
CA ILE A 31 -2.81 6.18 2.05
C ILE A 31 -2.43 6.29 3.53
N VAL A 32 -1.19 5.92 3.89
CA VAL A 32 -0.71 6.02 5.28
C VAL A 32 -0.65 7.49 5.73
N TYR A 33 -0.18 8.39 4.87
CA TYR A 33 -0.11 9.82 5.18
C TYR A 33 -1.49 10.45 5.39
N LEU A 34 -2.45 10.11 4.52
CA LEU A 34 -3.85 10.54 4.67
C LEU A 34 -4.45 10.00 5.96
N GLY A 35 -4.30 8.69 6.23
CA GLY A 35 -4.79 8.08 7.47
C GLY A 35 -4.19 8.69 8.73
N TYR A 36 -2.92 9.10 8.69
CA TYR A 36 -2.25 9.78 9.79
C TYR A 36 -2.77 11.20 10.02
N THR A 37 -3.07 11.95 8.95
CA THR A 37 -3.45 13.36 9.00
C THR A 37 -4.87 13.58 9.53
N TYR A 38 -5.80 12.68 9.23
CA TYR A 38 -7.22 12.81 9.60
C TYR A 38 -7.62 12.14 10.93
N SER A 39 -6.68 11.47 11.60
CA SER A 39 -6.98 10.76 12.84
C SER A 39 -6.69 11.65 14.06
N GLU A 40 -7.72 12.10 14.76
CA GLU A 40 -7.62 12.69 16.10
C GLU A 40 -8.03 11.66 17.16
N PRO A 41 -7.14 11.27 18.10
CA PRO A 41 -5.73 11.65 18.29
C PRO A 41 -4.77 10.92 17.33
N LYS A 42 -3.72 11.60 16.85
CA LYS A 42 -2.73 11.09 15.87
C LYS A 42 -2.17 9.71 16.29
N PRO A 43 -2.57 8.61 15.63
CA PRO A 43 -2.10 7.29 15.99
C PRO A 43 -0.65 7.13 15.56
N SER A 44 0.21 6.67 16.47
CA SER A 44 1.56 6.27 16.12
C SER A 44 1.52 5.08 15.16
N LEU A 45 2.30 5.10 14.09
CA LEU A 45 2.37 4.02 13.10
C LEU A 45 2.62 2.64 13.74
N PHE A 46 3.33 2.62 14.88
CA PHE A 46 3.54 1.44 15.71
C PHE A 46 2.27 0.80 16.26
N LYS A 47 1.20 1.55 16.55
CA LYS A 47 -0.07 0.98 17.02
C LYS A 47 -0.74 0.08 15.98
N TYR A 48 -0.63 0.42 14.69
CA TYR A 48 -1.20 -0.41 13.62
C TYR A 48 -0.43 -1.71 13.43
N PHE A 49 0.90 -1.66 13.43
CA PHE A 49 1.73 -2.87 13.39
C PHE A 49 1.50 -3.76 14.62
N GLN A 50 1.41 -3.16 15.81
CA GLN A 50 1.12 -3.88 17.04
C GLN A 50 -0.28 -4.50 17.03
N LEU A 51 -1.29 -3.79 16.53
CA LEU A 51 -2.64 -4.32 16.42
C LEU A 51 -2.69 -5.48 15.43
N LEU A 52 -2.09 -5.32 14.24
CA LEU A 52 -2.09 -6.36 13.22
C LEU A 52 -1.31 -7.61 13.67
N SER A 53 -0.17 -7.44 14.36
CA SER A 53 0.57 -8.57 14.93
C SER A 53 -0.23 -9.26 16.05
N THR A 54 -0.90 -8.50 16.91
CA THR A 54 -1.75 -9.03 17.97
C THR A 54 -2.93 -9.82 17.40
N LEU A 55 -3.59 -9.31 16.36
CA LEU A 55 -4.69 -10.01 15.70
C LEU A 55 -4.21 -11.27 14.95
N LYS A 56 -3.03 -11.22 14.33
CA LYS A 56 -2.41 -12.39 13.68
C LYS A 56 -2.09 -13.49 14.69
N THR A 57 -1.49 -13.16 15.83
CA THR A 57 -1.21 -14.12 16.91
C THR A 57 -2.50 -14.68 17.49
N ARG A 58 -3.53 -13.85 17.65
CA ARG A 58 -4.82 -14.29 18.21
C ARG A 58 -5.55 -15.24 17.26
N ALA A 59 -5.52 -14.99 15.96
CA ALA A 59 -6.06 -15.91 14.95
C ALA A 59 -5.32 -17.26 14.96
N ASP A 60 -3.98 -17.26 14.97
CA ASP A 60 -3.18 -18.50 15.01
C ASP A 60 -3.44 -19.33 16.28
N VAL A 61 -3.63 -18.67 17.43
CA VAL A 61 -4.00 -19.35 18.69
C VAL A 61 -5.43 -19.88 18.63
N MET A 62 -6.38 -19.15 18.07
CA MET A 62 -7.76 -19.63 17.91
C MET A 62 -7.79 -20.85 16.98
N ASP A 63 -7.07 -20.81 15.84
CA ASP A 63 -7.00 -21.92 14.90
C ASP A 63 -6.39 -23.19 15.54
N ARG A 64 -5.40 -23.03 16.42
CA ARG A 64 -4.82 -24.14 17.20
C ARG A 64 -5.73 -24.67 18.31
N LEU A 65 -6.61 -23.84 18.86
CA LEU A 65 -7.55 -24.24 19.91
C LEU A 65 -8.80 -24.94 19.36
N PHE A 66 -9.18 -24.64 18.11
CA PHE A 66 -10.36 -25.22 17.45
C PHE A 66 -10.05 -26.41 16.53
N SER A 67 -8.78 -26.81 16.37
CA SER A 67 -8.44 -28.06 15.68
C SER A 67 -8.89 -29.26 16.53
N PRO A 68 -9.95 -30.01 16.15
CA PRO A 68 -10.48 -31.13 16.94
C PRO A 68 -9.68 -32.43 16.74
N LEU A 69 -8.42 -32.35 16.31
CA LEU A 69 -7.59 -33.49 15.93
C LEU A 69 -6.14 -33.28 16.39
N ALA A 70 -5.93 -33.42 17.70
CA ALA A 70 -4.68 -33.89 18.31
C ALA A 70 -5.04 -34.82 19.48
#